data_AF-A0A1F3WX23-F1
#
_entry.id   AF-A0A1F3WX23-F1
#
_cell.length_a   1.000
_cell.length_b   1.000
_cell.length_c   1.000
_cell.angle_alpha   90.00
_cell.angle_beta   90.00
_cell.angle_gamma   90.00
#
_symmetry.space_group_name_H-M   'P 1'
#
loop_
_entity.id
_entity.type
_entity.pdbx_description
1 polymer ?
#
loop_
_entity_poly.entity_id
_entity_poly.type
_entity_poly.pdbx_seq_one_letter_code
_entity_poly.pdbx_strand_id
1 'polypeptide(L)' 'MELEKAARKNNMKIEKVIWKMELLDELLASEHGKHLAKSGIYITRQLEPLINSLHDDHFHVDFIPL' A
#
# COMPACT_ATOMS: atom_id res chain seq x y z
N MET A 1 0.83 -6.88 6.48
CA MET A 1 0.36 -8.28 6.55
C MET A 1 -0.88 -8.43 7.44
N GLU A 2 -0.92 -7.90 8.66
CA GLU A 2 -2.10 -8.10 9.54
C GLU A 2 -3.40 -7.52 8.96
N LEU A 3 -3.36 -6.36 8.30
CA LEU A 3 -4.52 -5.78 7.63
C LEU A 3 -5.06 -6.69 6.51
N GLU A 4 -4.16 -7.27 5.69
CA GLU A 4 -4.52 -8.25 4.66
C GLU A 4 -5.14 -9.51 5.29
N LYS A 5 -4.59 -10.02 6.40
CA LYS A 5 -5.17 -11.16 7.12
C LYS A 5 -6.57 -10.83 7.66
N ALA A 6 -6.77 -9.62 8.19
CA ALA A 6 -8.06 -9.16 8.68
C ALA A 6 -9.08 -9.01 7.53
N ALA A 7 -8.67 -8.48 6.37
CA ALA A 7 -9.53 -8.39 5.19
C ALA A 7 -9.97 -9.77 4.71
N ARG A 8 -9.06 -10.75 4.67
CA ARG A 8 -9.39 -12.12 4.24
C ARG A 8 -10.41 -12.81 5.15
N LYS A 9 -10.37 -12.53 6.46
CA LYS A 9 -11.40 -13.01 7.40
C LYS A 9 -12.79 -12.43 7.11
N ASN A 10 -12.86 -11.32 6.40
CA ASN A 10 -14.09 -10.64 5.98
C ASN A 10 -14.42 -10.87 4.49
N ASN A 11 -13.86 -11.90 3.86
CA ASN A 11 -14.06 -12.22 2.44
C ASN A 11 -13.61 -11.10 1.47
N MET A 12 -12.55 -10.37 1.83
CA MET A 12 -11.95 -9.29 1.05
C MET A 12 -10.42 -9.44 0.97
N LYS A 13 -9.78 -8.73 0.03
CA LYS A 13 -8.32 -8.62 -0.08
C LYS A 13 -7.90 -7.19 -0.42
N ILE A 14 -6.68 -6.82 -0.07
CA ILE A 14 -6.10 -5.55 -0.50
C ILE A 14 -5.82 -5.65 -2.00
N GLU A 15 -6.39 -4.73 -2.77
CA GLU A 15 -6.11 -4.58 -4.19
C GLU A 15 -4.90 -3.67 -4.41
N LYS A 16 -4.90 -2.52 -3.76
CA LYS A 16 -3.97 -1.43 -4.04
C LYS A 16 -3.71 -0.57 -2.82
N VAL A 17 -2.50 -0.03 -2.74
CA VAL A 17 -2.10 0.99 -1.77
C VAL A 17 -1.70 2.26 -2.51
N ILE A 18 -2.19 3.41 -2.05
CA ILE A 18 -1.77 4.74 -2.50
C ILE A 18 -0.90 5.34 -1.41
N TRP A 19 0.35 5.64 -1.78
CA TRP A 19 1.41 6.08 -0.89
C TRP A 19 2.21 7.20 -1.56
N LYS A 20 2.85 8.05 -0.76
CA LYS A 20 3.76 9.09 -1.25
C LYS A 20 4.89 8.48 -2.08
N MET A 21 4.91 8.76 -3.39
CA MET A 21 5.83 8.09 -4.31
C MET A 21 7.31 8.30 -3.94
N GLU A 22 7.66 9.48 -3.43
CA GLU A 22 9.01 9.83 -3.02
C GLU A 22 9.51 9.02 -1.81
N LEU A 23 8.60 8.51 -0.98
CA LEU A 23 8.92 7.72 0.21
C LEU A 23 8.90 6.21 -0.05
N LEU A 24 8.64 5.77 -1.31
CA LEU A 24 8.49 4.36 -1.63
C LEU A 24 9.80 3.58 -1.43
N ASP A 25 10.93 4.14 -1.85
CA ASP A 25 12.23 3.47 -1.73
C ASP A 25 12.62 3.28 -0.27
N GLU A 26 12.37 4.28 0.57
CA GLU A 26 12.62 4.25 2.01
C GLU A 26 11.70 3.24 2.72
N LEU A 27 10.42 3.21 2.33
CA LEU A 27 9.47 2.20 2.79
C LEU A 27 10.01 0.80 2.49
N LEU A 28 10.41 0.54 1.24
CA LEU A 28 10.89 -0.77 0.78
C LEU A 28 12.27 -1.17 1.34
N ALA A 29 13.08 -0.20 1.75
CA ALA A 29 14.37 -0.46 2.40
C ALA A 29 14.21 -1.03 3.83
N SER A 30 13.10 -0.72 4.51
CA SER A 30 12.81 -1.22 5.86
C SER A 30 12.54 -2.73 5.89
N GLU A 31 12.76 -3.37 7.04
CA GLU A 31 12.45 -4.79 7.24
C GLU A 31 10.97 -5.12 6.95
N HIS A 32 10.05 -4.23 7.34
CA HIS A 32 8.63 -4.40 7.05
C HIS A 32 8.29 -4.13 5.57
N GLY A 33 8.98 -3.19 4.92
CA GLY A 33 8.86 -2.93 3.49
C GLY A 33 9.30 -4.11 2.63
N LYS A 34 10.37 -4.80 3.01
CA LYS A 34 10.78 -6.05 2.34
C LYS A 34 9.69 -7.12 2.42
N HIS A 35 9.00 -7.23 3.56
CA HIS A 35 7.84 -8.13 3.68
C HIS A 35 6.65 -7.67 2.82
N LEU A 36 6.40 -6.36 2.75
CA LEU A 36 5.37 -5.79 1.89
C LEU A 36 5.65 -6.08 0.40
N ALA A 37 6.89 -5.89 -0.06
CA ALA A 37 7.28 -6.23 -1.43
C ALA A 37 7.05 -7.70 -1.78
N LYS A 38 7.35 -8.61 -0.84
CA LYS A 38 7.11 -10.05 -1.01
C LYS A 38 5.63 -10.44 -0.99
N SER A 39 4.75 -9.60 -0.44
CA SER A 39 3.32 -9.90 -0.32
C SER A 39 2.56 -9.82 -1.65
N GLY A 40 3.13 -9.19 -2.67
CA GLY A 40 2.48 -8.99 -3.97
C GLY A 40 1.40 -7.89 -3.98
N ILE A 41 1.18 -7.19 -2.87
CA ILE A 41 0.27 -6.03 -2.80
C ILE A 41 0.80 -4.93 -3.71
N TYR A 42 -0.04 -4.45 -4.62
CA TYR A 42 0.32 -3.37 -5.54
C TYR A 42 0.36 -2.02 -4.79
N ILE A 43 1.50 -1.33 -4.88
CA ILE A 43 1.63 0.07 -4.43
C ILE A 43 1.70 0.94 -5.69
N THR A 44 0.89 1.98 -5.71
CA THR A 44 0.78 2.91 -6.84
C THR A 44 2.13 3.56 -7.13
N ARG A 45 2.53 3.57 -8.42
CA ARG A 45 3.82 4.12 -8.87
C ARG A 45 3.69 5.38 -9.72
N GLN A 46 2.46 5.77 -10.04
CA GLN A 46 2.16 6.95 -10.85
C GLN A 46 0.93 7.62 -10.26
N LEU A 47 1.12 8.82 -9.75
CA LEU A 47 0.08 9.69 -9.22
C LEU A 47 0.27 11.07 -9.84
N GLU A 48 -0.84 11.75 -10.12
CA GLU A 48 -0.78 13.16 -10.47
C GLU A 48 -0.11 13.95 -9.33
N PRO A 49 0.69 14.99 -9.63
CA PRO A 49 1.47 15.70 -8.62
C PRO A 49 0.65 16.19 -7.42
N LEU A 50 -0.56 16.71 -7.68
CA LEU A 50 -1.47 17.15 -6.62
C LEU A 50 -1.87 16.01 -5.70
N ILE A 51 -2.33 14.87 -6.27
CA ILE A 51 -2.72 13.70 -5.48
C ILE A 51 -1.53 13.21 -4.66
N ASN A 52 -0.35 13.08 -5.28
CA ASN A 52 0.85 12.66 -4.57
C ASN A 52 1.29 13.63 -3.45
N SER A 53 1.05 14.94 -3.60
CA SER A 53 1.39 15.93 -2.58
C SER A 53 0.53 15.82 -1.32
N LEU A 54 -0.68 15.28 -1.44
CA LEU A 54 -1.62 15.13 -0.32
C LEU A 54 -1.35 13.90 0.55
N HIS A 55 -0.43 13.02 0.19
CA HIS A 55 -0.19 11.73 0.87
C HIS A 55 1.07 11.73 1.74
N ASP A 56 1.52 12.88 2.22
CA ASP A 56 2.73 13.02 3.03
C ASP A 56 2.54 12.59 4.51
N ASP A 57 1.30 12.60 5.02
CA ASP A 57 0.95 12.17 6.38
C ASP A 57 0.03 10.93 6.44
N HIS A 58 -0.52 10.48 5.31
CA HIS A 58 -1.45 9.36 5.25
C HIS A 58 -1.33 8.54 3.97
N PHE A 59 -2.00 7.37 3.98
CA PHE A 59 -2.06 6.45 2.84
C PHE A 59 -3.46 5.88 2.69
N HIS A 60 -3.80 5.44 1.48
CA HIS A 60 -5.07 4.81 1.19
C HIS A 60 -4.86 3.33 0.87
N VAL A 61 -5.83 2.51 1.25
CA VAL A 61 -5.84 1.07 0.98
C VAL A 61 -7.18 0.72 0.37
N ASP A 62 -7.15 0.28 -0.89
CA ASP A 62 -8.33 -0.18 -1.61
C ASP A 62 -8.50 -1.69 -1.38
N PHE A 63 -9.75 -2.10 -1.18
CA PHE A 63 -10.10 -3.50 -0.98
C PHE A 63 -11.13 -3.95 -2.01
N ILE A 64 -11.01 -5.20 -2.43
CA ILE A 64 -11.99 -5.88 -3.28
C ILE A 64 -12.44 -7.19 -2.63
N PRO A 65 -13.62 -7.71 -3.00
CA PRO A 65 -14.03 -9.06 -2.62
C PRO A 65 -12.97 -10.11 -3.02
N LEU A 66 -12.86 -11.17 -2.20
CA LEU A 66 -11.97 -12.29 -2.46
C LEU A 66 -12.37 -13.08 -3.72
#